data_AF-A0A7C5WVA9-F1
#
_entry.id   AF-A0A7C5WVA9-F1
#
_cell.length_a   1.000
_cell.length_b   1.000
_cell.length_c   1.000
_cell.angle_alpha   90.00
_cell.angle_beta   90.00
_cell.angle_gamma   90.00
#
_symmetry.space_group_name_H-M   'P 1'
#
loop_
_entity.id
_entity.type
_entity.pdbx_description
1 polymer ?
#
loop_
_entity_poly.entity_id
_entity_poly.type
_entity_poly.pdbx_seq_one_letter_code
_entity_poly.pdbx_strand_id
1 'polypeptide(L)' 'KHSNDFTGEILPFVKMLNSKVAYASSRSSGGGKLVNQAFVDMMSSCINQVDSKEKLDVFKLFFEAVIGFHNSLEGRN' A
#
# COMPACT_ATOMS: atom_id res chain seq x y z
N LYS A 1 31.30 -2.76 0.83
CA LYS A 1 30.13 -3.01 1.72
C LYS A 1 28.90 -3.06 0.82
N HIS A 2 28.43 -4.24 0.44
CA HIS A 2 27.11 -4.35 -0.18
C HIS A 2 26.10 -4.03 0.92
N SER A 3 25.46 -2.87 0.85
CA SER A 3 24.21 -2.65 1.57
C SER A 3 23.28 -3.79 1.18
N ASN A 4 22.70 -4.51 2.14
CA ASN A 4 21.62 -5.44 1.82
C ASN A 4 20.58 -4.67 1.00
N ASP A 5 20.22 -5.16 -0.18
CA ASP A 5 19.25 -4.54 -1.11
C ASP A 5 17.99 -4.06 -0.38
N PHE A 6 17.61 -4.79 0.68
CA PHE A 6 16.51 -4.41 1.55
C PHE A 6 16.70 -3.05 2.23
N THR A 7 17.83 -2.82 2.89
CA THR A 7 18.09 -1.57 3.62
C THR A 7 18.35 -0.37 2.70
N GLY A 8 18.94 -0.61 1.53
CA GLY A 8 19.34 0.44 0.59
C GLY A 8 18.20 0.98 -0.27
N GLU A 9 17.31 0.10 -0.72
CA GLU A 9 16.30 0.47 -1.72
C GLU A 9 14.87 0.14 -1.24
N ILE A 10 14.66 -1.06 -0.73
CA ILE A 10 13.32 -1.56 -0.40
C ILE A 10 12.74 -0.84 0.81
N LEU A 11 13.50 -0.70 1.90
CA LEU A 11 13.01 -0.08 3.13
C LEU A 11 12.62 1.40 2.92
N PRO A 12 13.44 2.25 2.25
CA PRO A 12 13.00 3.59 1.87
C PRO A 12 11.71 3.60 1.04
N PHE A 13 11.58 2.68 0.08
CA PHE A 13 10.37 2.54 -0.74
C PHE A 13 9.13 2.19 0.10
N VAL A 14 9.25 1.21 1.01
CA VAL A 14 8.18 0.80 1.94
C VAL A 14 7.75 1.97 2.83
N LYS A 15 8.70 2.74 3.36
CA LYS A 15 8.40 3.95 4.16
C LYS A 15 7.71 5.02 3.33
N MET A 16 8.17 5.26 2.10
CA MET A 16 7.50 6.18 1.17
C MET A 16 6.06 5.74 0.89
N LEU A 17 5.81 4.44 0.73
CA LEU A 17 4.47 3.91 0.50
C LEU A 17 3.52 4.29 1.65
N ASN A 18 3.98 4.11 2.89
CA ASN A 18 3.20 4.48 4.08
C ASN A 18 2.90 5.99 4.12
N SER A 19 3.88 6.83 3.79
CA SER A 19 3.70 8.28 3.71
C SER A 19 2.65 8.68 2.66
N LYS A 20 2.59 7.97 1.52
CA LYS A 20 1.57 8.22 0.49
C LYS A 20 0.16 7.84 0.97
N VAL A 21 0.03 6.75 1.72
CA VAL A 21 -1.24 6.34 2.35
C VAL A 21 -1.72 7.40 3.34
N ALA A 22 -0.84 7.85 4.23
CA ALA A 22 -1.15 8.91 5.20
C ALA A 22 -1.51 10.24 4.51
N TYR A 23 -0.83 10.57 3.41
CA TYR A 23 -1.18 11.74 2.62
C TYR A 23 -2.58 11.59 2.03
N ALA A 24 -2.89 10.47 1.36
CA ALA A 24 -4.19 10.22 0.77
C ALA A 24 -5.33 10.27 1.81
N SER A 25 -5.11 9.77 3.03
CA SER A 25 -6.13 9.80 4.10
C SER A 25 -6.48 11.21 4.60
N SER A 26 -5.54 12.15 4.46
CA SER A 26 -5.74 13.57 4.78
C SER A 26 -6.39 14.36 3.65
N ARG A 27 -6.42 13.79 2.43
CA ARG A 27 -6.91 14.47 1.23
C ARG A 27 -8.41 14.24 1.05
N SER A 28 -9.07 15.31 0.65
CA SER A 28 -10.48 15.33 0.33
C SER A 28 -10.70 15.95 -1.05
N SER A 29 -11.71 15.48 -1.77
CA SER A 29 -12.15 16.01 -3.06
C SER A 29 -13.66 15.87 -3.18
N GLY A 30 -14.33 16.84 -3.80
CA GLY A 30 -15.78 16.77 -4.03
C GLY A 30 -16.63 16.66 -2.75
N GLY A 31 -16.14 17.16 -1.61
CA GLY A 31 -16.84 17.09 -0.32
C GLY A 31 -16.65 15.79 0.47
N GLY A 32 -15.86 14.83 -0.03
CA GLY A 32 -15.57 13.56 0.63
C GLY A 32 -14.08 13.28 0.76
N LYS A 33 -13.72 12.31 1.62
CA LYS A 33 -12.35 11.78 1.69
C LYS A 33 -12.05 10.96 0.44
N LEU A 34 -10.81 11.04 -0.06
CA LEU A 34 -10.37 10.23 -1.21
C LEU A 34 -10.27 8.74 -0.87
N VAL A 35 -9.92 8.41 0.38
CA VAL A 35 -9.85 7.03 0.87
C VAL A 35 -10.57 6.93 2.21
N ASN A 36 -11.18 5.78 2.47
CA ASN A 36 -11.82 5.50 3.75
C ASN A 36 -10.80 4.96 4.78
N GLN A 37 -11.22 4.91 6.05
CA GLN A 37 -10.34 4.45 7.12
C GLN A 37 -9.96 2.97 6.97
N ALA A 38 -10.87 2.12 6.51
CA ALA A 38 -10.60 0.69 6.31
C ALA A 38 -9.45 0.44 5.32
N PHE A 39 -9.37 1.21 4.23
CA PHE A 39 -8.26 1.16 3.29
C PHE A 39 -6.94 1.57 3.95
N VAL A 40 -6.95 2.64 4.75
CA VAL A 40 -5.77 3.14 5.46
C VAL A 40 -5.25 2.10 6.45
N ASP A 41 -6.14 1.48 7.21
CA ASP A 41 -5.80 0.48 8.22
C ASP A 41 -5.24 -0.78 7.56
N MET A 42 -5.87 -1.26 6.48
CA MET A 42 -5.37 -2.39 5.67
C MET A 42 -3.96 -2.11 5.14
N MET A 43 -3.77 -0.97 4.47
CA MET A 43 -2.49 -0.61 3.89
C MET A 43 -1.40 -0.47 4.96
N SER A 44 -1.69 0.27 6.05
CA SER A 44 -0.74 0.46 7.14
C SER A 44 -0.34 -0.87 7.80
N SER A 45 -1.31 -1.76 8.03
CA SER A 45 -1.07 -3.09 8.58
C SER A 45 -0.17 -3.94 7.67
N CYS A 46 -0.45 -3.99 6.36
CA CYS A 46 0.37 -4.76 5.42
C CYS A 46 1.79 -4.19 5.26
N ILE A 47 1.93 -2.87 5.09
CA ILE A 47 3.23 -2.20 4.87
C ILE A 47 4.14 -2.39 6.09
N ASN A 48 3.60 -2.29 7.31
CA ASN A 48 4.38 -2.44 8.54
C ASN A 48 4.92 -3.87 8.76
N GLN A 49 4.37 -4.87 8.07
CA GLN A 49 4.87 -6.25 8.12
C GLN A 49 6.04 -6.52 7.17
N VAL A 50 6.36 -5.58 6.26
CA VAL A 50 7.42 -5.75 5.26
C VAL A 50 8.80 -5.47 5.87
N ASP A 51 9.53 -6.55 6.17
CA ASP A 51 10.91 -6.53 6.69
C ASP A 51 11.92 -7.24 5.76
N SER A 52 11.46 -7.69 4.59
CA SER A 52 12.22 -8.45 3.61
C SER A 52 11.63 -8.26 2.21
N LYS A 53 12.41 -8.62 1.19
CA LYS A 53 11.97 -8.54 -0.23
C LYS A 53 10.81 -9.49 -0.48
N GLU A 54 10.86 -10.66 0.12
CA GLU A 54 9.86 -11.72 0.02
C GLU A 54 8.52 -11.25 0.59
N LYS A 55 8.53 -10.58 1.75
CA LYS A 55 7.30 -10.01 2.32
C LYS A 55 6.74 -8.84 1.50
N LEU A 56 7.60 -8.06 0.85
CA LEU A 56 7.13 -7.04 -0.09
C LEU A 56 6.40 -7.68 -1.28
N ASP A 57 6.92 -8.78 -1.82
CA ASP A 57 6.28 -9.51 -2.92
C ASP A 57 4.94 -10.12 -2.51
N VAL A 58 4.85 -10.68 -1.30
CA VAL A 58 3.57 -11.15 -0.72
C VAL A 58 2.55 -10.00 -0.62
N PHE A 59 2.97 -8.84 -0.11
CA PHE A 59 2.09 -7.67 -0.03
C PHE A 59 1.63 -7.20 -1.43
N LYS A 60 2.54 -7.16 -2.40
CA LYS A 60 2.24 -6.80 -3.79
C LYS A 60 1.16 -7.73 -4.36
N LEU A 61 1.32 -9.04 -4.26
CA LEU A 61 0.36 -10.02 -4.77
C LEU A 61 -1.01 -9.89 -4.09
N PHE A 62 -1.03 -9.68 -2.77
CA PHE A 62 -2.27 -9.40 -2.05
C PHE A 62 -2.96 -8.13 -2.56
N PHE A 63 -2.21 -7.04 -2.73
CA PHE A 63 -2.77 -5.77 -3.20
C PHE A 63 -3.27 -5.86 -4.65
N GLU A 64 -2.55 -6.58 -5.51
CA GLU A 64 -2.99 -6.90 -6.88
C GLU A 64 -4.33 -7.67 -6.87
N ALA A 65 -4.48 -8.64 -5.96
CA ALA A 65 -5.76 -9.35 -5.81
C ALA A 65 -6.89 -8.40 -5.36
N VAL A 66 -6.66 -7.53 -4.37
CA VAL A 66 -7.64 -6.54 -3.90
C VAL A 66 -8.12 -5.64 -5.04
N ILE A 67 -7.18 -5.10 -5.82
CA ILE A 67 -7.50 -4.26 -6.99
C ILE A 67 -8.22 -5.06 -8.08
N GLY A 68 -7.79 -6.30 -8.34
CA GLY A 68 -8.43 -7.19 -9.29
C GLY A 68 -9.91 -7.47 -8.94
N PHE A 69 -10.20 -7.71 -7.66
CA PHE A 69 -11.57 -7.86 -7.18
C PHE A 69 -12.36 -6.56 -7.30
N HIS A 70 -11.79 -5.42 -6.88
CA HIS A 70 -12.45 -4.11 -6.99
C HIS A 70 -12.84 -3.77 -8.44
N ASN A 71 -11.90 -3.87 -9.37
CA ASN A 71 -12.13 -3.57 -10.78
C ASN A 71 -13.16 -4.53 -11.40
N SER A 72 -13.15 -5.81 -11.00
CA SER A 72 -14.16 -6.78 -11.44
C SER A 72 -15.57 -6.42 -10.96
N LEU A 73 -15.71 -5.75 -9.82
CA LEU A 73 -16.99 -5.27 -9.31
C LEU A 73 -17.45 -3.98 -10.00
N GLU A 74 -16.53 -3.04 -10.27
CA GLU A 74 -16.86 -1.81 -11.01
C GLU A 74 -17.32 -2.10 -12.45
N GLY A 75 -16.69 -3.06 -13.14
CA GLY A 75 -17.10 -3.45 -14.50
C GLY A 75 -18.44 -4.21 -14.58
N ARG A 76 -19.11 -4.47 -13.45
CA ARG A 76 -20.46 -5.08 -13.40
C ARG A 76 -21.57 -4.07 -13.16
N ASN A 77 -21.23 -2.81 -12.88
CA ASN A 77 -22.16 -1.70 -12.71
C ASN A 77 -22.25 -0.85 -13.98
#